data_AF-R9M3U6-F1
#
_entry.id   AF-R9M3U6-F1
#
_cell.length_a   1.000
_cell.length_b   1.000
_cell.length_c   1.000
_cell.angle_alpha   90.00
_cell.angle_beta   90.00
_cell.angle_gamma   90.00
#
_symmetry.space_group_name_H-M   'P 1'
#
loop_
_entity.id
_entity.type
_entity.pdbx_description
1 polymer ?
#
loop_
_entity_poly.entity_id
_entity_poly.type
_entity_poly.pdbx_seq_one_letter_code
_entity_poly.pdbx_strand_id
1 'polypeptide(L)'
;MNENYITNSEYKQKIQEYTGQIANLTQRKTTAWINAMEHYKKYVQGEISKEEFRAVQNIANLAKEALIQATENKTAYEKQYSKFRKLLSANSEDVPLSEIVSCIDKVVVDEGGKIVAKWNLI
;
A
#
# COMPACT_ATOMS: atom_id res chain seq x y z
N MET A 1 6.08 25.55 -5.09
CA MET A 1 6.04 24.09 -4.98
C MET A 1 4.57 23.72 -4.88
N ASN A 2 4.03 22.88 -5.77
CA ASN A 2 2.65 22.41 -5.64
C ASN A 2 2.61 21.41 -4.48
N GLU A 3 2.12 21.85 -3.34
CA GLU A 3 1.78 20.95 -2.24
C GLU A 3 0.64 20.07 -2.73
N ASN A 4 0.95 18.82 -3.09
CA ASN A 4 -0.04 17.83 -3.52
C ASN A 4 -0.93 17.45 -2.33
N TYR A 5 -1.91 18.30 -2.04
CA TYR A 5 -2.96 18.07 -1.05
C TYR A 5 -3.83 16.91 -1.54
N ILE A 6 -3.82 15.78 -0.83
CA ILE A 6 -4.77 14.69 -1.10
C ILE A 6 -6.09 15.05 -0.43
N THR A 7 -7.10 15.43 -1.22
CA THR A 7 -8.45 15.70 -0.69
C THR A 7 -9.11 14.44 -0.16
N ASN A 8 -10.07 14.58 0.76
CA ASN A 8 -10.81 13.44 1.29
C ASN A 8 -11.60 12.70 0.19
N SER A 9 -12.03 13.41 -0.86
CA SER A 9 -12.64 12.81 -2.06
C SER A 9 -11.65 11.96 -2.85
N GLU A 10 -10.46 12.48 -3.14
CA GLU A 10 -9.41 11.75 -3.86
C GLU A 10 -8.95 10.53 -3.07
N TYR A 11 -8.79 10.68 -1.74
CA TYR A 11 -8.50 9.55 -0.85
C TYR A 11 -9.57 8.45 -0.96
N LYS A 12 -10.85 8.80 -0.80
CA LYS A 12 -11.95 7.83 -0.88
C LYS A 12 -11.98 7.12 -2.23
N GLN A 13 -11.79 7.86 -3.33
CA GLN A 13 -11.75 7.30 -4.68
C GLN A 13 -10.58 6.34 -4.85
N LYS A 14 -9.37 6.72 -4.40
CA LYS A 14 -8.18 5.88 -4.52
C LYS A 14 -8.27 4.62 -3.66
N ILE A 15 -8.84 4.71 -2.46
CA ILE A 15 -9.10 3.53 -1.61
C ILE A 15 -10.11 2.58 -2.25
N GLN A 16 -11.17 3.11 -2.87
CA GLN A 16 -12.13 2.29 -3.59
C GLN A 16 -11.48 1.59 -4.80
N GLU A 17 -10.63 2.31 -5.53
CA GLU A 17 -9.83 1.76 -6.64
C GLU A 17 -8.94 0.60 -6.15
N TYR A 18 -8.16 0.80 -5.09
CA TYR A 18 -7.33 -0.25 -4.50
C TYR A 18 -8.17 -1.44 -4.03
N THR A 19 -9.33 -1.19 -3.40
CA THR A 19 -10.21 -2.26 -2.93
C THR A 19 -10.74 -3.09 -4.10
N GLY A 20 -11.13 -2.45 -5.21
CA GLY A 20 -11.54 -3.14 -6.44
C GLY A 20 -10.41 -3.95 -7.07
N GLN A 21 -9.20 -3.38 -7.15
CA GLN A 21 -8.01 -4.09 -7.66
C GLN A 21 -7.66 -5.32 -6.82
N ILE A 22 -7.65 -5.18 -5.49
CA ILE A 22 -7.36 -6.28 -4.55
C ILE A 22 -8.42 -7.38 -4.68
N ALA A 23 -9.70 -7.04 -4.81
CA ALA A 23 -10.76 -8.02 -5.02
C ALA A 23 -10.54 -8.81 -6.33
N ASN A 24 -10.22 -8.12 -7.43
CA ASN A 24 -9.94 -8.75 -8.72
C ASN A 24 -8.69 -9.65 -8.65
N LEU A 25 -7.61 -9.18 -8.04
CA LEU A 25 -6.38 -9.95 -7.85
C LEU A 25 -6.58 -11.16 -6.93
N THR A 26 -7.42 -11.04 -5.91
CA THR A 26 -7.80 -12.15 -5.03
C THR A 26 -8.52 -13.26 -5.82
N GLN A 27 -9.43 -12.89 -6.71
CA GLN A 27 -10.09 -13.83 -7.61
C GLN A 27 -9.08 -14.49 -8.57
N ARG A 28 -8.23 -13.70 -9.24
CA ARG A 28 -7.19 -14.22 -10.15
C ARG A 28 -6.23 -15.19 -9.46
N LYS A 29 -5.77 -14.86 -8.26
CA LYS A 29 -4.92 -15.75 -7.45
C LYS A 29 -5.63 -17.07 -7.15
N THR A 30 -6.90 -17.02 -6.79
CA THR A 30 -7.70 -18.23 -6.51
C THR A 30 -7.83 -19.11 -7.76
N THR A 31 -8.18 -18.53 -8.91
CA THR A 31 -8.27 -19.26 -10.17
C THR A 31 -6.92 -19.85 -10.60
N ALA A 32 -5.84 -19.08 -10.54
CA ALA A 32 -4.51 -19.54 -10.91
C ALA A 32 -4.03 -20.68 -10.00
N TRP A 33 -4.34 -20.62 -8.69
CA TRP A 33 -4.02 -21.67 -7.73
C TRP A 33 -4.79 -22.97 -8.00
N ILE A 34 -6.10 -22.88 -8.26
CA ILE A 34 -6.92 -24.04 -8.63
C ILE A 34 -6.35 -24.71 -9.88
N ASN A 35 -6.05 -23.92 -10.92
CA ASN A 35 -5.48 -24.42 -12.16
C ASN A 35 -4.11 -25.08 -11.95
N ALA A 36 -3.24 -24.48 -11.14
CA ALA A 36 -1.94 -25.08 -10.79
C ALA A 36 -2.11 -26.41 -10.05
N MET A 37 -3.14 -26.53 -9.21
CA MET A 37 -3.41 -27.80 -8.51
C MET A 37 -3.98 -28.89 -9.41
N GLU A 38 -4.79 -28.54 -10.39
CA GLU A 38 -5.22 -29.50 -11.41
C GLU A 38 -4.04 -29.99 -12.25
N HIS A 39 -3.15 -29.08 -12.66
CA HIS A 39 -1.93 -29.46 -13.39
C HIS A 39 -0.97 -30.29 -12.54
N TYR A 40 -0.86 -30.02 -11.24
CA TYR A 40 -0.08 -30.87 -10.34
C TYR A 40 -0.56 -32.32 -10.36
N LYS A 41 -1.89 -32.54 -10.33
CA LYS A 41 -2.46 -33.90 -10.39
C LYS A 41 -2.06 -34.61 -11.69
N LYS A 42 -2.22 -33.93 -12.83
CA LYS A 42 -1.84 -34.45 -14.15
C LYS A 42 -0.34 -34.77 -14.23
N TYR A 43 0.50 -33.92 -13.66
CA TYR A 43 1.94 -34.14 -13.62
C TYR A 43 2.31 -35.38 -12.82
N VAL A 44 1.70 -35.58 -11.64
CA VAL A 44 1.89 -36.78 -10.81
C VAL A 44 1.43 -38.05 -11.53
N GLN A 45 0.40 -37.96 -12.36
CA GLN A 45 -0.10 -39.06 -13.20
C GLN A 45 0.77 -39.30 -14.46
N GLY A 46 1.76 -38.44 -14.73
CA GLY A 46 2.61 -38.52 -15.92
C GLY A 46 1.93 -38.03 -17.21
N GLU A 47 0.79 -37.34 -17.11
CA GLU A 47 0.02 -36.85 -18.25
C GLU A 47 0.62 -35.57 -18.86
N ILE A 48 1.36 -34.80 -18.07
CA ILE A 48 2.03 -33.57 -18.51
C ILE A 48 3.49 -33.55 -18.09
N SER A 49 4.28 -32.75 -18.80
CA SER A 49 5.68 -32.54 -18.48
C SER A 49 5.86 -31.70 -17.20
N LYS A 50 7.06 -31.79 -16.61
CA LYS A 50 7.45 -30.95 -15.47
C LYS A 50 7.47 -29.46 -15.86
N GLU A 51 7.87 -29.16 -17.08
CA GLU A 51 7.97 -27.81 -17.64
C GLU A 51 6.58 -27.18 -17.78
N GLU A 52 5.60 -27.95 -18.25
CA GLU A 52 4.21 -27.52 -18.34
C GLU A 52 3.62 -27.23 -16.96
N PHE A 53 3.83 -28.10 -15.98
CA PHE A 53 3.44 -27.84 -14.60
C PHE A 53 4.11 -26.57 -14.05
N ARG A 54 5.41 -26.40 -14.28
CA ARG A 54 6.18 -25.21 -13.84
C ARG A 54 5.62 -23.92 -14.43
N ALA A 55 5.20 -23.92 -15.69
CA ALA A 55 4.60 -22.74 -16.31
C ALA A 55 3.33 -22.29 -15.57
N VAL A 56 2.44 -23.22 -15.25
CA VAL A 56 1.19 -22.92 -14.52
C VAL A 56 1.45 -22.54 -13.06
N GLN A 57 2.41 -23.21 -12.40
CA GLN A 57 2.85 -22.84 -11.05
C GLN A 57 3.41 -21.42 -11.00
N ASN A 58 4.21 -21.02 -11.99
CA ASN A 58 4.77 -19.67 -12.07
C ASN A 58 3.66 -18.62 -12.20
N ILE A 59 2.61 -18.88 -13.00
CA ILE A 59 1.46 -17.99 -13.11
C ILE A 59 0.76 -17.82 -11.74
N ALA A 60 0.59 -18.90 -10.98
CA ALA A 60 -0.01 -18.83 -9.65
C ALA A 60 0.86 -18.03 -8.66
N ASN A 61 2.18 -18.18 -8.74
CA ASN A 61 3.11 -17.40 -7.92
C ASN A 61 3.09 -15.91 -8.27
N LEU A 62 3.11 -15.55 -9.56
CA LEU A 62 2.99 -14.17 -10.01
C LEU A 62 1.67 -13.53 -9.57
N ALA A 63 0.56 -14.27 -9.63
CA ALA A 63 -0.73 -13.80 -9.15
C ALA A 63 -0.74 -13.53 -7.63
N LYS A 64 0.00 -14.33 -6.85
CA LYS A 64 0.19 -14.12 -5.40
C LYS A 64 1.03 -12.87 -5.14
N GLU A 65 2.15 -12.70 -5.84
CA GLU A 65 3.03 -11.52 -5.69
C GLU A 65 2.30 -10.22 -6.04
N ALA A 66 1.54 -10.22 -7.14
CA ALA A 66 0.73 -9.06 -7.53
C ALA A 66 -0.30 -8.67 -6.45
N LEU A 67 -0.93 -9.64 -5.80
CA LEU A 67 -1.87 -9.38 -4.70
C LEU A 67 -1.16 -8.78 -3.47
N ILE A 68 0.01 -9.30 -3.12
CA ILE A 68 0.83 -8.77 -2.00
C ILE A 68 1.18 -7.31 -2.29
N GLN A 69 1.74 -7.03 -3.47
CA GLN A 69 2.14 -5.69 -3.87
C GLN A 69 0.96 -4.71 -3.88
N ALA A 70 -0.20 -5.11 -4.39
CA ALA A 70 -1.39 -4.25 -4.37
C ALA A 70 -1.86 -3.93 -2.94
N THR A 71 -1.74 -4.88 -2.02
CA THR A 71 -2.08 -4.69 -0.60
C THR A 71 -1.09 -3.75 0.08
N GLU A 72 0.21 -3.93 -0.16
CA GLU A 72 1.27 -3.05 0.35
C GLU A 72 1.11 -1.61 -0.17
N ASN A 73 0.80 -1.44 -1.45
CA ASN A 73 0.55 -0.12 -2.05
C ASN A 73 -0.65 0.58 -1.40
N LYS A 74 -1.75 -0.14 -1.14
CA LYS A 74 -2.91 0.41 -0.42
C LYS A 74 -2.51 0.85 1.00
N THR A 75 -1.80 0.00 1.74
CA THR A 75 -1.34 0.31 3.10
C THR A 75 -0.39 1.50 3.13
N ALA A 76 0.54 1.60 2.17
CA ALA A 76 1.45 2.73 2.05
C ALA A 76 0.69 4.04 1.79
N TYR A 77 -0.32 4.00 0.91
CA TYR A 77 -1.18 5.16 0.62
C TYR A 77 -2.02 5.59 1.83
N GLU A 78 -2.64 4.64 2.56
CA GLU A 78 -3.37 4.93 3.80
C GLU A 78 -2.46 5.58 4.86
N LYS A 79 -1.22 5.09 4.97
CA LYS A 79 -0.21 5.66 5.87
C LYS A 79 0.16 7.09 5.48
N GLN A 80 0.33 7.37 4.18
CA GLN A 80 0.60 8.72 3.67
C GLN A 80 -0.56 9.67 3.97
N TYR A 81 -1.80 9.25 3.68
CA TYR A 81 -2.99 10.07 3.97
C TYR A 81 -3.17 10.33 5.46
N SER A 82 -2.90 9.35 6.33
CA SER A 82 -2.96 9.53 7.79
C SER A 82 -1.97 10.61 8.28
N LYS A 83 -0.72 10.58 7.80
CA LYS A 83 0.27 11.62 8.11
C LYS A 83 -0.19 13.00 7.67
N PHE A 84 -0.71 13.08 6.44
CA PHE A 84 -1.22 14.31 5.88
C PHE A 84 -2.38 14.89 6.69
N ARG A 85 -3.34 14.06 7.11
CA ARG A 85 -4.46 14.48 7.96
C ARG A 85 -4.02 15.02 9.31
N LYS A 86 -3.00 14.42 9.94
CA LYS A 86 -2.42 14.91 11.20
C LYS A 86 -1.75 16.28 11.04
N LEU A 87 -1.03 16.50 9.94
CA LEU A 87 -0.39 17.79 9.65
C LEU A 87 -1.44 18.88 9.39
N LEU A 88 -2.50 18.56 8.66
CA LEU A 88 -3.58 19.51 8.42
C LEU A 88 -4.31 19.93 9.69
N SER A 89 -4.55 19.00 10.60
CA SER A 89 -5.22 19.32 11.86
C SER A 89 -4.35 20.17 12.80
N ALA A 90 -3.02 20.16 12.65
CA ALA A 90 -2.14 21.09 13.37
C ALA A 90 -2.28 22.55 12.89
N ASN A 91 -2.71 22.78 11.66
CA ASN A 91 -2.90 24.12 11.10
C ASN A 91 -4.18 24.80 11.61
N SER A 92 -5.14 24.04 12.17
CA SER A 92 -6.39 24.58 12.70
C SER A 92 -6.33 24.99 14.18
N GLU A 93 -5.14 25.10 14.80
CA GLU A 93 -4.88 25.44 16.22
C GLU A 93 -5.55 24.54 17.29
N ASP A 94 -6.41 23.60 16.91
CA ASP A 94 -7.20 22.74 17.82
C ASP A 94 -6.53 21.42 18.23
N VAL A 95 -5.29 21.14 17.79
CA VAL A 95 -4.64 19.84 18.04
C VAL A 95 -3.46 19.96 19.00
N PRO A 96 -3.44 19.18 20.11
CA PRO A 96 -2.33 19.16 21.04
C PRO A 96 -1.01 18.77 20.35
N LEU A 97 0.09 19.42 20.75
CA LEU A 97 1.43 19.13 20.24
C LEU A 97 1.79 17.63 20.34
N SER A 98 1.31 16.95 21.38
CA SER A 98 1.50 15.50 21.60
C SER A 98 0.96 14.63 20.46
N GLU A 99 -0.06 15.07 19.73
CA GLU A 99 -0.61 14.31 18.61
C GLU A 99 0.21 14.45 17.33
N ILE A 100 1.00 15.53 17.21
CA ILE A 100 1.80 15.85 16.02
C ILE A 100 3.31 15.60 16.21
N VAL A 101 3.76 15.25 17.43
CA VAL A 101 5.16 14.86 17.72
C VAL A 101 5.68 13.80 16.75
N SER A 102 4.86 12.81 16.37
CA SER A 102 5.26 11.78 15.41
C SER A 102 5.56 12.29 13.99
N CYS A 103 5.18 13.52 13.67
CA CYS A 103 5.43 14.19 12.40
C CYS A 103 6.63 15.14 12.46
N ILE A 104 7.19 15.38 13.65
CA ILE A 104 8.34 16.26 13.86
C ILE A 104 9.61 15.40 13.79
N ASP A 105 10.51 15.72 12.87
CA ASP A 105 11.85 15.13 12.78
C ASP A 105 12.74 15.65 13.90
N LYS A 106 12.76 16.98 14.08
CA LYS A 106 13.49 17.64 15.17
C LYS A 106 12.94 19.02 15.48
N VAL A 107 13.13 19.46 16.72
CA VAL A 107 12.87 20.83 17.16
C VAL A 107 14.20 21.55 17.31
N VAL A 108 14.34 22.71 16.68
CA VAL A 108 15.55 23.53 16.73
C VAL A 108 15.21 24.95 17.16
N VAL A 109 16.18 25.64 17.74
CA VAL A 109 16.10 27.08 17.99
C VAL A 109 16.82 27.77 16.84
N ASP A 110 16.13 28.69 16.14
CA ASP A 110 16.74 29.44 15.04
C ASP A 110 17.67 30.56 15.56
N GLU A 111 18.36 31.23 14.63
CA GLU A 111 19.30 32.32 14.94
C GLU A 111 18.62 33.52 15.65
N GLY A 112 17.30 33.64 15.55
CA GLY A 112 16.49 34.65 16.23
C GLY A 112 15.94 34.20 17.58
N GLY A 113 16.32 33.01 18.07
CA GLY A 113 15.83 32.46 19.33
C GLY A 113 14.42 31.86 19.26
N LYS A 114 13.85 31.66 18.05
CA LYS A 114 12.52 31.08 17.87
C LYS A 114 12.59 29.57 17.84
N ILE A 115 11.60 28.92 18.44
CA ILE A 115 11.44 27.47 18.37
C ILE A 115 10.81 27.11 17.02
N VAL A 116 11.53 26.32 16.22
CA VAL A 116 11.10 25.88 14.89
C VAL A 116 11.10 24.35 14.83
N ALA A 117 9.97 23.76 14.45
CA ALA A 117 9.87 22.34 14.17
C ALA A 117 10.29 22.05 12.73
N LYS A 118 11.21 21.10 12.54
CA LYS A 118 11.47 20.48 11.25
C LYS A 118 10.56 19.27 11.10
N TRP A 119 9.78 19.28 10.04
CA TRP A 119 8.82 18.22 9.75
C TRP A 119 9.51 17.05 9.06
N ASN A 120 9.05 15.84 9.37
CA ASN A 120 9.48 14.61 8.71
C ASN A 120 8.74 14.48 7.38
N LEU A 121 9.15 15.30 6.40
CA LEU A 121 8.65 15.26 5.02
C LEU A 121 9.31 14.07 4.32
N ILE A 122 8.50 13.12 3.85
CA ILE A 122 8.94 12.09 2.91
C ILE A 122 8.67 12.62 1.51
#